data_AF-A0A8X6XJR7-F1
#
_entry.id   AF-A0A8X6XJR7-F1
#
_cell.length_a   1.000
_cell.length_b   1.000
_cell.length_c   1.000
_cell.angle_alpha   90.00
_cell.angle_beta   90.00
_cell.angle_gamma   90.00
#
_symmetry.space_group_name_H-M   'P 1'
#
loop_
_entity.id
_entity.type
_entity.pdbx_description
1 polymer ?
#
loop_
_entity_poly.entity_id
_entity_poly.type
_entity_poly.pdbx_seq_one_letter_code
_entity_poly.pdbx_strand_id
1 'polypeptide(L)'
;MDFSKGSFTVFDYVIFMSMLVLSTSIGVYYHFTDRKKSHKEYFLTNRNMPVATVSFSLMASFMSATSFLGVPAENYLYGTQYVMLNLGYALGTPVAAFIFLPVFYKMQGASAFEMLYMAIILYAPALALNVVTGLSKWSSVYLIGFVCTFYSTLGGMRAVLWTDLFQALIMLSAACVVCVKGTLDVGGLSEVWRIAEKGQRIQFLDFDPDPTVRHTFWTLVVGGFFTYFAVHVNQVQIQRLLTVKSLKESQIATFSCFFLQTILSILLCFSGIVIYANLSACDPILRSDETNIHKADQILPYFVMTSLTMFPGLPGLFVAGVFSASLSSVSSAINSLTAVTVEDFLHPLYFHKFSEKWITIFTKITALSYGIICIFLTFIVDQGGGILTFVLMLFNVTGGPTLGLFAWVCCSEGPRPKE
;
A
#
# COMPACT_ATOMS: atom_id res chain seq x y z
N MET A 1 -22.38 15.58 -26.38
CA MET A 1 -22.61 14.52 -25.39
C MET A 1 -22.56 15.18 -24.04
N ASP A 2 -23.70 15.36 -23.39
CA ASP A 2 -23.73 15.89 -22.03
C ASP A 2 -23.00 14.90 -21.11
N PHE A 3 -21.89 15.34 -20.52
CA PHE A 3 -21.17 14.60 -19.48
C PHE A 3 -22.00 14.64 -18.19
N SER A 4 -23.10 13.90 -18.18
CA SER A 4 -23.79 13.50 -16.96
C SER A 4 -22.76 12.78 -16.09
N LYS A 5 -22.31 13.43 -15.01
CA LYS A 5 -21.50 12.80 -13.96
C LYS A 5 -22.22 11.52 -13.54
N GLY A 6 -21.72 10.36 -13.95
CA GLY A 6 -22.27 9.11 -13.47
C GLY A 6 -22.28 9.13 -11.96
N SER A 7 -23.44 8.96 -11.34
CA SER A 7 -23.57 8.97 -9.88
C SER A 7 -23.29 7.58 -9.34
N PHE A 8 -22.71 7.53 -8.15
CA PHE A 8 -22.48 6.27 -7.45
C PHE A 8 -23.82 5.58 -7.19
N THR A 9 -23.98 4.37 -7.73
CA THR A 9 -25.24 3.64 -7.63
C THR A 9 -25.36 2.93 -6.29
N VAL A 10 -26.56 2.43 -5.96
CA VAL A 10 -26.78 1.62 -4.74
C VAL A 10 -25.87 0.39 -4.73
N PHE A 11 -25.66 -0.26 -5.89
CA PHE A 11 -24.77 -1.42 -6.00
C PHE A 11 -23.32 -1.06 -5.69
N ASP A 12 -22.87 0.13 -6.09
CA ASP A 12 -21.53 0.60 -5.79
C ASP A 12 -21.33 0.80 -4.27
N TYR A 13 -22.32 1.42 -3.61
CA TYR A 13 -22.33 1.56 -2.16
C TYR A 13 -22.36 0.20 -1.45
N VAL A 14 -23.16 -0.76 -1.93
CA VAL A 14 -23.24 -2.10 -1.34
C VAL A 14 -21.89 -2.81 -1.41
N ILE A 15 -21.22 -2.81 -2.56
CA ILE A 15 -19.90 -3.44 -2.71
C ILE A 15 -18.87 -2.75 -1.81
N PHE A 16 -18.81 -1.42 -1.86
CA PHE A 16 -17.87 -0.65 -1.05
C PHE A 16 -18.09 -0.88 0.46
N MET A 17 -19.33 -0.78 0.94
CA MET A 17 -19.66 -0.98 2.35
C MET A 17 -19.47 -2.44 2.77
N SER A 18 -19.72 -3.41 1.89
CA SER A 18 -19.45 -4.83 2.17
C SER A 18 -17.96 -5.06 2.45
N MET A 19 -17.06 -4.41 1.72
CA MET A 19 -15.61 -4.51 1.97
C MET A 19 -15.24 -3.98 3.36
N LEU A 20 -15.79 -2.83 3.77
CA LEU A 20 -15.54 -2.24 5.09
C LEU A 20 -16.08 -3.11 6.22
N VAL A 21 -17.30 -3.62 6.06
CA VAL A 21 -17.94 -4.50 7.04
C VAL A 21 -17.16 -5.80 7.17
N LEU A 22 -16.81 -6.46 6.06
CA LEU A 22 -16.03 -7.71 6.08
C LEU A 22 -14.66 -7.51 6.72
N SER A 23 -13.95 -6.43 6.39
CA SER A 23 -12.66 -6.10 7.02
C SER A 23 -12.80 -5.93 8.53
N THR A 24 -13.84 -5.21 8.97
CA THR A 24 -14.13 -4.99 10.39
C THR A 24 -14.53 -6.29 11.09
N SER A 25 -15.37 -7.11 10.45
CA SER A 25 -15.84 -8.39 10.96
C SER A 25 -14.70 -9.38 11.18
N ILE A 26 -13.69 -9.43 10.30
CA ILE A 26 -12.50 -10.25 10.50
C ILE A 26 -11.76 -9.81 11.77
N GLY A 27 -11.60 -8.50 11.99
CA GLY A 27 -11.02 -7.93 13.22
C GLY A 27 -11.77 -8.33 14.48
N VAL A 28 -13.10 -8.19 14.46
CA VAL A 28 -13.96 -8.55 15.59
C VAL A 28 -13.97 -10.07 15.84
N TYR A 29 -14.01 -10.88 14.79
CA TYR A 29 -13.98 -12.34 14.89
C TYR A 29 -12.73 -12.83 15.62
N TYR A 30 -11.55 -12.34 15.22
CA TYR A 30 -10.29 -12.71 15.87
C TYR A 30 -10.15 -12.11 17.26
N HIS A 31 -10.73 -10.94 17.54
CA HIS A 31 -10.79 -10.41 18.91
C HIS A 31 -11.45 -11.38 19.89
N PHE A 32 -12.58 -11.98 19.51
CA PHE A 32 -13.28 -12.93 20.37
C PHE A 32 -12.62 -14.30 20.40
N THR A 33 -12.10 -14.76 19.26
CA THR A 33 -11.45 -16.06 19.13
C THR A 33 -10.10 -16.10 19.85
N ASP A 34 -9.36 -14.99 19.84
CA ASP A 34 -8.02 -14.89 20.39
C ASP A 34 -7.96 -14.24 21.79
N ARG A 35 -9.12 -14.05 22.45
CA ARG A 35 -9.29 -13.30 23.71
C ARG A 35 -8.49 -13.83 24.93
N LYS A 36 -8.01 -15.08 24.89
CA LYS A 36 -7.29 -15.76 25.99
C LYS A 36 -5.79 -15.92 25.74
N LYS A 37 -5.25 -15.28 24.71
CA LYS A 37 -3.90 -15.55 24.21
C LYS A 37 -2.89 -14.55 24.77
N SER A 38 -1.66 -15.03 24.98
CA SER A 38 -0.57 -14.25 25.59
C SER A 38 -0.14 -13.07 24.70
N HIS A 39 0.53 -12.09 25.30
CA HIS A 39 1.08 -10.92 24.60
C HIS A 39 1.89 -11.26 23.34
N LYS A 40 2.74 -12.29 23.41
CA LYS A 40 3.54 -12.76 22.27
C LYS A 40 2.67 -13.25 21.11
N GLU A 41 1.50 -13.79 21.40
CA GLU A 41 0.58 -14.28 20.38
C GLU A 41 -0.13 -13.13 19.65
N TYR A 42 -0.34 -11.99 20.32
CA TYR A 42 -0.90 -10.78 19.69
C TYR A 42 -0.02 -10.25 18.55
N PHE A 43 1.31 -10.28 18.73
CA PHE A 43 2.26 -9.75 17.74
C PHE A 43 2.87 -10.80 16.80
N LEU A 44 3.06 -12.04 17.25
CA LEU A 44 3.74 -13.10 16.47
C LEU A 44 2.81 -14.22 16.00
N THR A 45 1.55 -14.25 16.43
CA THR A 45 0.55 -15.23 15.98
C THR A 45 0.98 -16.70 16.16
N ASN A 46 1.75 -16.99 17.21
CA ASN A 46 2.40 -18.28 17.47
C ASN A 46 3.26 -18.81 16.30
N ARG A 47 3.73 -17.92 15.43
CA ARG A 47 4.55 -18.27 14.26
C ARG A 47 3.89 -19.33 13.36
N ASN A 48 2.57 -19.35 13.24
CA ASN A 48 1.85 -20.40 12.52
C ASN A 48 0.96 -19.86 11.39
N MET A 49 1.29 -18.69 10.85
CA MET A 49 0.52 -18.11 9.75
C MET A 49 0.83 -18.80 8.42
N PRO A 50 -0.17 -19.03 7.56
CA PRO A 50 0.07 -19.57 6.22
C PRO A 50 0.94 -18.62 5.40
N VAL A 51 1.93 -19.18 4.69
CA VAL A 51 2.84 -18.42 3.81
C VAL A 51 2.07 -17.59 2.79
N ALA A 52 0.99 -18.13 2.22
CA ALA A 52 0.13 -17.41 1.27
C ALA A 52 -0.49 -16.16 1.90
N THR A 53 -1.10 -16.28 3.09
CA THR A 53 -1.69 -15.15 3.81
C THR A 53 -0.65 -14.07 4.05
N VAL A 54 0.53 -14.44 4.55
CA VAL A 54 1.63 -13.49 4.78
C VAL A 54 2.09 -12.84 3.49
N SER A 55 2.20 -13.58 2.38
CA SER A 55 2.65 -13.06 1.08
C SER A 55 1.73 -11.98 0.52
N PHE A 56 0.41 -12.22 0.54
CA PHE A 56 -0.58 -11.20 0.14
C PHE A 56 -0.58 -10.02 1.09
N SER A 57 -0.32 -10.27 2.37
CA SER A 57 -0.18 -9.22 3.38
C SER A 57 0.99 -8.29 3.13
N LEU A 58 2.17 -8.86 2.86
CA LEU A 58 3.37 -8.10 2.51
C LEU A 58 3.11 -7.23 1.27
N MET A 59 2.45 -7.80 0.25
CA MET A 59 2.05 -7.08 -0.97
C MET A 59 1.09 -5.93 -0.67
N ALA A 60 0.02 -6.18 0.12
CA ALA A 60 -0.96 -5.16 0.47
C ALA A 60 -0.35 -4.01 1.27
N SER A 61 0.57 -4.30 2.20
CA SER A 61 1.31 -3.28 2.95
C SER A 61 2.36 -2.55 2.11
N PHE A 62 2.89 -3.18 1.07
CA PHE A 62 3.83 -2.55 0.14
C PHE A 62 3.10 -1.57 -0.80
N MET A 63 1.87 -1.90 -1.21
CA MET A 63 1.06 -1.10 -2.13
C MET A 63 0.13 -0.14 -1.40
N SER A 64 0.52 1.14 -1.42
CA SER A 64 -0.32 2.22 -0.91
C SER A 64 -1.40 2.64 -1.93
N ALA A 65 -2.44 3.33 -1.46
CA ALA A 65 -3.39 3.98 -2.37
C ALA A 65 -2.75 5.04 -3.26
N THR A 66 -1.67 5.68 -2.79
CA THR A 66 -0.88 6.62 -3.60
C THR A 66 -0.24 5.89 -4.78
N SER A 67 0.30 4.70 -4.61
CA SER A 67 0.80 3.88 -5.72
C SER A 67 -0.34 3.41 -6.63
N PHE A 68 -1.48 3.01 -6.05
CA PHE A 68 -2.64 2.53 -6.80
C PHE A 68 -3.21 3.59 -7.76
N LEU A 69 -3.26 4.86 -7.35
CA LEU A 69 -3.71 5.98 -8.20
C LEU A 69 -2.56 6.59 -9.03
N GLY A 70 -1.36 6.65 -8.46
CA GLY A 70 -0.20 7.32 -9.04
C GLY A 70 0.47 6.55 -10.18
N VAL A 71 0.59 5.22 -10.08
CA VAL A 71 1.23 4.42 -11.14
C VAL A 71 0.46 4.50 -12.47
N PRO A 72 -0.87 4.36 -12.50
CA PRO A 72 -1.64 4.58 -13.72
C PRO A 72 -1.52 6.00 -14.26
N ALA A 73 -1.52 7.01 -13.38
CA ALA A 73 -1.36 8.41 -13.77
C ALA A 73 0.03 8.68 -14.40
N GLU A 74 1.09 8.10 -13.84
CA GLU A 74 2.45 8.19 -14.37
C GLU A 74 2.53 7.58 -15.77
N ASN A 75 1.95 6.39 -15.97
CA ASN A 75 1.95 5.71 -17.27
C ASN A 75 1.05 6.42 -18.29
N TYR A 76 -0.05 7.05 -17.86
CA TYR A 76 -0.88 7.90 -18.70
C TYR A 76 -0.10 9.13 -19.22
N LEU A 77 0.69 9.77 -18.33
CA LEU A 77 1.39 11.03 -18.62
C LEU A 77 2.75 10.88 -19.29
N TYR A 78 3.46 9.79 -19.04
CA TYR A 78 4.86 9.62 -19.48
C TYR A 78 5.13 8.28 -20.17
N GLY A 79 4.22 7.31 -20.07
CA GLY A 79 4.32 6.03 -20.78
C GLY A 79 4.90 4.89 -19.94
N THR A 80 5.29 3.83 -20.65
CA THR A 80 5.56 2.49 -20.10
C THR A 80 6.89 2.32 -19.37
N GLN A 81 7.77 3.33 -19.37
CA GLN A 81 9.12 3.25 -18.78
C GLN A 81 9.07 2.78 -17.33
N TYR A 82 8.09 3.26 -16.55
CA TYR A 82 7.93 2.96 -15.13
C TYR A 82 7.90 1.46 -14.80
N VAL A 83 7.50 0.59 -15.73
CA VAL A 83 7.46 -0.87 -15.52
C VAL A 83 8.85 -1.46 -15.24
N MET A 84 9.94 -0.80 -15.69
CA MET A 84 11.32 -1.23 -15.47
C MET A 84 11.72 -1.25 -13.99
N LEU A 85 11.01 -0.51 -13.14
CA LEU A 85 11.18 -0.53 -11.69
C LEU A 85 11.02 -1.95 -11.10
N ASN A 86 10.21 -2.81 -11.73
CA ASN A 86 10.06 -4.21 -11.33
C ASN A 86 11.35 -5.03 -11.52
N LEU A 87 12.24 -4.66 -12.45
CA LEU A 87 13.55 -5.30 -12.58
C LEU A 87 14.44 -5.00 -11.37
N GLY A 88 14.41 -3.77 -10.88
CA GLY A 88 15.08 -3.40 -9.62
C GLY A 88 14.55 -4.21 -8.44
N TYR A 89 13.23 -4.42 -8.38
CA TYR A 89 12.60 -5.26 -7.35
C TYR A 89 13.05 -6.72 -7.45
N ALA A 90 13.13 -7.26 -8.67
CA ALA A 90 13.58 -8.63 -8.92
C ALA A 90 15.03 -8.86 -8.44
N LEU A 91 15.90 -7.87 -8.63
CA LEU A 91 17.29 -7.90 -8.13
C LEU A 91 17.34 -7.72 -6.60
N GLY A 92 16.42 -6.94 -6.04
CA GLY A 92 16.32 -6.70 -4.60
C GLY A 92 15.85 -7.92 -3.80
N THR A 93 14.94 -8.72 -4.35
CA THR A 93 14.31 -9.86 -3.66
C THR A 93 15.30 -10.90 -3.11
N PRO A 94 16.27 -11.43 -3.89
CA PRO A 94 17.22 -12.42 -3.37
C PRO A 94 18.07 -11.87 -2.22
N VAL A 95 18.54 -10.63 -2.34
CA VAL A 95 19.37 -10.00 -1.31
C VAL A 95 18.55 -9.78 -0.04
N ALA A 96 17.30 -9.30 -0.16
CA ALA A 96 16.40 -9.13 0.98
C ALA A 96 16.13 -10.48 1.68
N ALA A 97 15.85 -11.53 0.92
CA ALA A 97 15.52 -12.86 1.45
C ALA A 97 16.72 -13.61 2.06
N PHE A 98 17.91 -13.51 1.46
CA PHE A 98 19.06 -14.33 1.86
C PHE A 98 20.09 -13.61 2.72
N ILE A 99 20.24 -12.29 2.61
CA ILE A 99 21.25 -11.53 3.36
C ILE A 99 20.61 -10.84 4.56
N PHE A 100 19.56 -10.06 4.32
CA PHE A 100 18.97 -9.22 5.36
C PHE A 100 18.04 -10.00 6.28
N LEU A 101 17.13 -10.80 5.73
CA LEU A 101 16.12 -11.50 6.52
C LEU A 101 16.69 -12.38 7.65
N PRO A 102 17.81 -13.13 7.49
CA PRO A 102 18.43 -13.87 8.58
C PRO A 102 18.95 -13.00 9.73
N VAL A 103 19.38 -11.77 9.42
CA VAL A 103 19.89 -10.79 10.39
C VAL A 103 18.72 -10.10 11.10
N PHE A 104 17.71 -9.66 10.35
CA PHE A 104 16.51 -9.03 10.90
C PHE A 104 15.62 -9.98 11.71
N TYR A 105 15.67 -11.28 11.45
CA TYR A 105 15.02 -12.26 12.33
C TYR A 105 15.48 -12.12 13.79
N LYS A 106 16.61 -11.45 14.03
CA LYS A 106 17.22 -11.20 15.35
C LYS A 106 17.13 -9.76 15.86
N MET A 107 16.65 -8.78 15.07
CA MET A 107 16.58 -7.35 15.46
C MET A 107 15.16 -6.80 15.30
N GLN A 108 14.58 -6.14 16.33
CA GLN A 108 13.14 -5.82 16.43
C GLN A 108 12.77 -4.32 16.45
N GLY A 109 13.62 -3.40 15.96
CA GLY A 109 13.36 -1.95 16.10
C GLY A 109 12.43 -1.34 15.04
N ALA A 110 11.64 -0.32 15.40
CA ALA A 110 10.88 0.55 14.48
C ALA A 110 11.20 2.03 14.65
N SER A 111 10.70 2.82 13.70
CA SER A 111 11.05 4.22 13.53
C SER A 111 9.82 5.13 13.57
N ALA A 112 9.92 6.26 14.28
CA ALA A 112 8.85 7.23 14.46
C ALA A 112 8.34 7.89 13.15
N PHE A 113 9.11 7.83 12.07
CA PHE A 113 8.76 8.44 10.77
C PHE A 113 7.61 7.76 10.04
N GLU A 114 7.30 6.51 10.38
CA GLU A 114 6.18 5.79 9.78
C GLU A 114 4.85 6.54 9.97
N MET A 115 4.65 7.21 11.12
CA MET A 115 3.40 7.93 11.42
C MET A 115 3.11 9.08 10.45
N LEU A 116 4.13 9.86 10.06
CA LEU A 116 3.95 10.98 9.15
C LEU A 116 3.64 10.49 7.73
N TYR A 117 4.26 9.39 7.32
CA TYR A 117 3.99 8.77 6.02
C TYR A 117 2.57 8.19 5.93
N MET A 118 2.06 7.56 7.01
CA MET A 118 0.70 7.03 7.02
C MET A 118 -0.40 8.10 6.94
N ALA A 119 -0.14 9.29 7.49
CA ALA A 119 -1.06 10.42 7.37
C ALA A 119 -1.27 10.85 5.91
N ILE A 120 -0.26 10.72 5.06
CA ILE A 120 -0.38 10.95 3.60
C ILE A 120 -1.21 9.85 2.94
N ILE A 121 -1.01 8.60 3.36
CA ILE A 121 -1.71 7.47 2.75
C ILE A 121 -3.23 7.57 2.95
N LEU A 122 -3.70 8.19 4.05
CA LEU A 122 -5.13 8.45 4.27
C LEU A 122 -5.73 9.49 3.29
N TYR A 123 -4.92 10.30 2.63
CA TYR A 123 -5.39 11.36 1.73
C TYR A 123 -5.83 10.83 0.35
N ALA A 124 -5.02 9.95 -0.25
CA ALA A 124 -5.30 9.37 -1.57
C ALA A 124 -6.70 8.72 -1.71
N PRO A 125 -7.18 7.86 -0.80
CA PRO A 125 -8.52 7.30 -0.87
C PRO A 125 -9.62 8.34 -0.65
N ALA A 126 -9.36 9.36 0.18
CA ALA A 126 -10.31 10.45 0.41
C ALA A 126 -10.49 11.31 -0.86
N LEU A 127 -9.42 11.51 -1.63
CA LEU A 127 -9.48 12.15 -2.94
C LEU A 127 -10.28 11.30 -3.94
N ALA A 128 -9.99 10.00 -4.03
CA ALA A 128 -10.73 9.10 -4.92
C ALA A 128 -12.23 9.06 -4.58
N LEU A 129 -12.59 8.95 -3.29
CA LEU A 129 -14.00 8.94 -2.88
C LEU A 129 -14.68 10.29 -3.16
N ASN A 130 -13.98 11.41 -2.96
CA ASN A 130 -14.52 12.74 -3.26
C ASN A 130 -14.84 12.89 -4.75
N VAL A 131 -13.96 12.46 -5.65
CA VAL A 131 -14.20 12.52 -7.11
C VAL A 131 -15.38 11.63 -7.52
N VAL A 132 -15.50 10.45 -6.90
CA VAL A 132 -16.49 9.43 -7.30
C VAL A 132 -17.88 9.67 -6.70
N THR A 133 -17.96 10.15 -5.47
CA THR A 133 -19.24 10.30 -4.73
C THR A 133 -19.65 11.75 -4.53
N GLY A 134 -18.74 12.71 -4.67
CA GLY A 134 -18.94 14.09 -4.27
C GLY A 134 -18.95 14.31 -2.74
N LEU A 135 -18.71 13.27 -1.93
CA LEU A 135 -18.63 13.40 -0.47
C LEU A 135 -17.46 14.29 -0.07
N SER A 136 -17.62 15.02 1.05
CA SER A 136 -16.52 15.79 1.62
C SER A 136 -15.32 14.88 1.90
N LYS A 137 -14.14 15.34 1.49
CA LYS A 137 -12.85 14.70 1.77
C LYS A 137 -12.72 14.32 3.25
N TRP A 138 -13.15 15.19 4.17
CA TRP A 138 -13.06 14.96 5.61
C TRP A 138 -13.92 13.80 6.11
N SER A 139 -15.14 13.64 5.58
CA SER A 139 -16.00 12.49 5.92
C SER A 139 -15.32 11.17 5.54
N SER A 140 -14.61 11.16 4.41
CA SER A 140 -13.84 10.00 3.94
C SER A 140 -12.66 9.70 4.87
N VAL A 141 -11.88 10.72 5.26
CA VAL A 141 -10.75 10.57 6.19
C VAL A 141 -11.22 10.02 7.54
N TYR A 142 -12.30 10.57 8.11
CA TYR A 142 -12.84 10.07 9.37
C TYR A 142 -13.34 8.64 9.28
N LEU A 143 -14.04 8.28 8.19
CA LEU A 143 -14.53 6.92 7.97
C LEU A 143 -13.37 5.92 7.92
N ILE A 144 -12.33 6.20 7.10
CA ILE A 144 -11.18 5.31 6.94
C ILE A 144 -10.39 5.22 8.23
N GLY A 145 -10.07 6.35 8.84
CA GLY A 145 -9.31 6.42 10.08
C GLY A 145 -10.01 5.68 11.21
N PHE A 146 -11.33 5.85 11.35
CA PHE A 146 -12.13 5.14 12.34
C PHE A 146 -12.14 3.63 12.10
N VAL A 147 -12.52 3.19 10.90
CA VAL A 147 -12.58 1.76 10.56
C VAL A 147 -11.22 1.10 10.78
N CYS A 148 -10.15 1.71 10.24
CA CYS A 148 -8.79 1.21 10.38
C CYS A 148 -8.35 1.10 11.83
N THR A 149 -8.52 2.17 12.60
CA THR A 149 -8.14 2.18 14.02
C THR A 149 -8.92 1.14 14.82
N PHE A 150 -10.22 1.02 14.55
CA PHE A 150 -11.10 0.12 15.26
C PHE A 150 -10.71 -1.35 15.07
N TYR A 151 -10.60 -1.85 13.83
CA TYR A 151 -10.30 -3.26 13.61
C TYR A 151 -8.83 -3.60 13.93
N SER A 152 -7.90 -2.66 13.75
CA SER A 152 -6.48 -2.85 14.10
C SER A 152 -6.29 -2.98 15.60
N THR A 153 -6.96 -2.14 16.38
CA THR A 153 -6.90 -2.18 17.85
C THR A 153 -7.48 -3.49 18.39
N LEU A 154 -8.56 -3.99 17.79
CA LEU A 154 -9.28 -5.17 18.29
C LEU A 154 -8.62 -6.50 17.89
N GLY A 155 -8.16 -6.61 16.64
CA GLY A 155 -7.86 -7.89 16.01
C GLY A 155 -6.43 -8.41 16.14
N GLY A 156 -5.46 -7.54 16.45
CA GLY A 156 -4.03 -7.91 16.51
C GLY A 156 -3.45 -8.40 15.18
N MET A 157 -2.19 -8.86 15.19
CA MET A 157 -1.45 -9.18 13.96
C MET A 157 -2.15 -10.25 13.11
N ARG A 158 -2.78 -11.24 13.73
CA ARG A 158 -3.49 -12.32 13.01
C ARG A 158 -4.65 -11.78 12.20
N ALA A 159 -5.48 -10.92 12.80
CA ALA A 159 -6.60 -10.33 12.09
C ALA A 159 -6.12 -9.43 10.96
N VAL A 160 -5.10 -8.61 11.23
CA VAL A 160 -4.47 -7.72 10.23
C VAL A 160 -4.02 -8.52 9.01
N LEU A 161 -3.32 -9.65 9.22
CA LEU A 161 -2.86 -10.51 8.13
C LEU A 161 -4.01 -11.05 7.25
N TRP A 162 -5.13 -11.46 7.86
CA TRP A 162 -6.30 -11.96 7.14
C TRP A 162 -7.11 -10.85 6.45
N THR A 163 -7.25 -9.68 7.08
CA THR A 163 -7.88 -8.53 6.43
C THR A 163 -7.08 -8.08 5.23
N ASP A 164 -5.75 -8.07 5.33
CA ASP A 164 -4.87 -7.68 4.23
C ASP A 164 -4.93 -8.66 3.06
N LEU A 165 -5.01 -9.97 3.33
CA LEU A 165 -5.23 -10.97 2.28
C LEU A 165 -6.51 -10.67 1.49
N PHE A 166 -7.61 -10.42 2.20
CA PHE A 166 -8.88 -10.06 1.58
C PHE A 166 -8.78 -8.76 0.77
N GLN A 167 -8.15 -7.73 1.34
CA GLN A 167 -7.94 -6.43 0.71
C GLN A 167 -7.04 -6.51 -0.52
N ALA A 168 -5.99 -7.33 -0.49
CA ALA A 168 -5.11 -7.60 -1.62
C ALA A 168 -5.87 -8.18 -2.83
N LEU A 169 -6.78 -9.12 -2.59
CA LEU A 169 -7.62 -9.73 -3.62
C LEU A 169 -8.56 -8.71 -4.26
N ILE A 170 -9.11 -7.79 -3.46
CA ILE A 170 -9.94 -6.68 -3.96
C ILE A 170 -9.12 -5.73 -4.81
N MET A 171 -7.91 -5.36 -4.39
CA MET A 171 -7.01 -4.51 -5.16
C MET A 171 -6.68 -5.12 -6.54
N LEU A 172 -6.33 -6.41 -6.57
CA LEU A 172 -6.08 -7.15 -7.82
C LEU A 172 -7.33 -7.17 -8.72
N SER A 173 -8.49 -7.46 -8.14
CA SER A 173 -9.76 -7.53 -8.88
C SER A 173 -10.13 -6.17 -9.48
N ALA A 174 -9.98 -5.09 -8.71
CA ALA A 174 -10.22 -3.72 -9.16
C ALA A 174 -9.30 -3.33 -10.33
N ALA A 175 -8.00 -3.61 -10.22
CA ALA A 175 -7.04 -3.34 -11.29
C ALA A 175 -7.35 -4.13 -12.57
N CYS A 176 -7.67 -5.42 -12.44
CA CYS A 176 -8.07 -6.28 -13.55
C CYS A 176 -9.31 -5.74 -14.28
N VAL A 177 -10.36 -5.36 -13.55
CA VAL A 177 -11.60 -4.84 -14.14
C VAL A 177 -11.35 -3.58 -14.97
N VAL A 178 -10.56 -2.63 -14.45
CA VAL A 178 -10.20 -1.41 -15.19
C VAL A 178 -9.48 -1.76 -16.50
N CYS A 179 -8.51 -2.68 -16.45
CA CYS A 179 -7.75 -3.11 -17.63
C CYS A 179 -8.64 -3.79 -18.67
N VAL A 180 -9.44 -4.77 -18.26
CA VAL A 180 -10.29 -5.56 -19.16
C VAL A 180 -11.33 -4.66 -19.81
N LYS A 181 -12.09 -3.92 -19.01
CA LYS A 181 -13.18 -3.08 -19.51
C LYS A 181 -12.65 -1.97 -20.40
N GLY A 182 -11.61 -1.24 -19.96
CA GLY A 182 -11.05 -0.16 -20.76
C GLY A 182 -10.42 -0.64 -22.07
N THR A 183 -9.88 -1.86 -22.11
CA THR A 183 -9.39 -2.46 -23.36
C THR A 183 -10.53 -2.79 -24.33
N LEU A 184 -11.66 -3.29 -23.80
CA LEU A 184 -12.84 -3.59 -24.61
C LEU A 184 -13.48 -2.32 -25.20
N ASP A 185 -13.52 -1.22 -24.44
CA ASP A 185 -14.06 0.07 -24.92
C ASP A 185 -13.32 0.62 -26.14
N VAL A 186 -12.01 0.40 -26.21
CA VAL A 186 -11.15 0.86 -27.31
C VAL A 186 -11.24 -0.06 -28.53
N GLY A 187 -11.75 -1.28 -28.38
CA GLY A 187 -11.83 -2.28 -29.45
C GLY A 187 -10.74 -3.37 -29.41
N GLY A 188 -10.02 -3.51 -28.29
CA GLY A 188 -9.07 -4.59 -28.04
C GLY A 188 -7.64 -4.15 -27.76
N LEU A 189 -6.81 -5.11 -27.35
CA LEU A 189 -5.43 -4.85 -26.91
C LEU A 189 -4.55 -4.26 -28.02
N SER A 190 -4.74 -4.72 -29.26
CA SER A 190 -3.98 -4.21 -30.42
C SER A 190 -4.24 -2.73 -30.67
N GLU A 191 -5.47 -2.28 -30.47
CA GLU A 191 -5.84 -0.89 -30.70
C GLU A 191 -5.34 0.01 -29.56
N VAL A 192 -5.42 -0.47 -28.31
CA VAL A 192 -4.77 0.20 -27.17
C VAL A 192 -3.28 0.41 -27.45
N TRP A 193 -2.58 -0.63 -27.91
CA TRP A 193 -1.15 -0.54 -28.21
C TRP A 193 -0.85 0.45 -29.34
N ARG A 194 -1.64 0.39 -30.43
CA ARG A 194 -1.49 1.28 -31.60
C ARG A 194 -1.69 2.75 -31.22
N ILE A 195 -2.70 3.06 -30.41
CA ILE A 195 -2.97 4.43 -29.94
C ILE A 195 -1.84 4.89 -29.00
N ALA A 196 -1.40 4.03 -28.09
CA ALA A 196 -0.32 4.34 -27.16
C ALA A 196 1.02 4.60 -27.88
N GLU A 197 1.33 3.82 -28.93
CA GLU A 197 2.52 4.01 -29.75
C GLU A 197 2.46 5.32 -30.54
N LYS A 198 1.31 5.62 -31.16
CA LYS A 198 1.07 6.91 -31.83
C LYS A 198 1.22 8.09 -30.84
N GLY A 199 0.79 7.88 -29.60
CA GLY A 199 0.91 8.84 -28.50
C GLY A 199 2.28 8.91 -27.82
N GLN A 200 3.29 8.19 -28.32
CA GLN A 200 4.63 8.12 -27.73
C GLN A 200 4.62 7.66 -26.26
N ARG A 201 3.72 6.73 -25.91
CA ARG A 201 3.62 6.12 -24.56
C ARG A 201 4.33 4.78 -24.46
N ILE A 202 4.76 4.21 -25.58
CA ILE A 202 5.48 2.94 -25.63
C ILE A 202 6.98 3.22 -25.70
N GLN A 203 7.61 3.30 -24.53
CA GLN A 203 9.04 3.43 -24.38
C GLN A 203 9.44 2.63 -23.14
N PHE A 204 10.13 1.50 -23.34
CA PHE A 204 10.51 0.62 -22.25
C PHE A 204 11.92 0.91 -21.75
N LEU A 205 12.84 1.17 -22.67
CA LEU A 205 14.26 1.29 -22.40
C LEU A 205 14.73 2.67 -22.81
N ASP A 206 15.24 3.40 -21.84
CA ASP A 206 15.95 4.66 -22.05
C ASP A 206 17.26 4.57 -21.27
N PHE A 207 18.38 4.47 -21.97
CA PHE A 207 19.69 4.25 -21.35
C PHE A 207 20.45 5.55 -21.08
N ASP A 208 19.80 6.71 -21.13
CA ASP A 208 20.42 7.99 -20.78
C ASP A 208 20.95 7.95 -19.33
N PRO A 209 22.25 8.20 -19.10
CA PRO A 209 22.82 8.23 -17.76
C PRO A 209 22.54 9.52 -16.99
N ASP A 210 21.93 10.54 -17.60
CA ASP A 210 21.64 11.82 -16.96
C ASP A 210 20.66 11.66 -15.77
N PRO A 211 21.11 11.93 -14.52
CA PRO A 211 20.27 11.76 -13.33
C PRO A 211 19.18 12.84 -13.20
N THR A 212 19.19 13.88 -14.05
CA THR A 212 18.15 14.92 -14.06
C THR A 212 16.93 14.52 -14.87
N VAL A 213 17.06 13.50 -15.73
CA VAL A 213 15.94 12.93 -16.49
C VAL A 213 15.03 12.15 -15.55
N ARG A 214 13.72 12.40 -15.64
CA ARG A 214 12.70 11.86 -14.72
C ARG A 214 12.78 10.35 -14.58
N HIS A 215 12.81 9.63 -15.71
CA HIS A 215 12.91 8.17 -15.77
C HIS A 215 13.91 7.76 -16.83
N THR A 216 14.90 6.99 -16.40
CA THR A 216 15.80 6.24 -17.27
C THR A 216 15.86 4.82 -16.74
N PHE A 217 16.38 3.90 -17.54
CA PHE A 217 16.65 2.53 -17.12
C PHE A 217 17.46 2.51 -15.83
N TRP A 218 18.46 3.38 -15.71
CA TRP A 218 19.31 3.47 -14.53
C TRP A 218 18.56 3.97 -13.31
N THR A 219 17.81 5.07 -13.42
CA THR A 219 17.09 5.63 -12.26
C THR A 219 16.00 4.69 -11.77
N LEU A 220 15.32 3.97 -12.66
CA LEU A 220 14.27 3.02 -12.31
C LEU A 220 14.80 1.69 -11.76
N VAL A 221 15.84 1.11 -12.35
CA VAL A 221 16.39 -0.19 -11.89
C VAL A 221 17.17 -0.01 -10.60
N VAL A 222 18.06 0.98 -10.52
CA VAL A 222 18.86 1.25 -9.31
C VAL A 222 17.96 1.83 -8.22
N GLY A 223 17.11 2.80 -8.55
CA GLY A 223 16.14 3.36 -7.60
C GLY A 223 15.18 2.29 -7.10
N GLY A 224 14.61 1.47 -8.00
CA GLY A 224 13.74 0.35 -7.66
C GLY A 224 14.42 -0.66 -6.72
N PHE A 225 15.68 -1.01 -6.98
CA PHE A 225 16.47 -1.87 -6.09
C PHE A 225 16.50 -1.28 -4.67
N PHE A 226 16.95 -0.05 -4.49
CA PHE A 226 17.04 0.59 -3.17
C PHE A 226 15.68 0.82 -2.50
N THR A 227 14.65 1.23 -3.25
CA THR A 227 13.28 1.37 -2.74
C THR A 227 12.75 0.04 -2.23
N TYR A 228 13.00 -1.06 -2.95
CA TYR A 228 12.59 -2.40 -2.53
C TYR A 228 13.20 -2.77 -1.18
N PHE A 229 14.51 -2.52 -0.99
CA PHE A 229 15.16 -2.76 0.30
C PHE A 229 14.59 -1.89 1.40
N ALA A 230 14.49 -0.58 1.18
CA ALA A 230 14.04 0.37 2.20
C ALA A 230 12.67 -0.03 2.78
N VAL A 231 11.80 -0.59 1.95
CA VAL A 231 10.49 -1.10 2.42
C VAL A 231 10.63 -2.45 3.15
N HIS A 232 11.45 -3.39 2.65
CA HIS A 232 11.57 -4.73 3.25
C HIS A 232 12.37 -4.75 4.56
N VAL A 233 13.25 -3.78 4.79
CA VAL A 233 13.97 -3.61 6.07
C VAL A 233 13.14 -2.88 7.13
N ASN A 234 11.93 -2.46 6.78
CA ASN A 234 11.05 -1.77 7.71
C ASN A 234 10.31 -2.74 8.65
N GLN A 235 9.99 -2.27 9.86
CA GLN A 235 9.37 -3.09 10.91
C GLN A 235 8.09 -3.77 10.43
N VAL A 236 7.25 -3.07 9.66
CA VAL A 236 6.00 -3.62 9.10
C VAL A 236 6.23 -4.94 8.36
N GLN A 237 7.23 -4.99 7.50
CA GLN A 237 7.50 -6.17 6.68
C GLN A 237 8.16 -7.27 7.51
N ILE A 238 9.12 -6.91 8.36
CA ILE A 238 9.83 -7.86 9.23
C ILE A 238 8.86 -8.54 10.20
N GLN A 239 7.98 -7.78 10.85
CA GLN A 239 7.02 -8.30 11.80
C GLN A 239 6.12 -9.36 11.16
N ARG A 240 5.65 -9.13 9.92
CA ARG A 240 4.88 -10.11 9.15
C ARG A 240 5.70 -11.35 8.83
N LEU A 241 6.95 -11.20 8.41
CA LEU A 241 7.86 -12.31 8.13
C LEU A 241 8.21 -13.14 9.37
N LEU A 242 8.08 -12.58 10.57
CA LEU A 242 8.25 -13.29 11.84
C LEU A 242 7.03 -14.12 12.27
N THR A 243 5.89 -14.00 11.57
CA THR A 243 4.63 -14.71 11.91
C THR A 243 4.51 -16.11 11.28
N VAL A 244 5.44 -16.49 10.41
CA VAL A 244 5.57 -17.85 9.86
C VAL A 244 6.55 -18.69 10.67
N LYS A 245 6.56 -20.01 10.47
CA LYS A 245 7.24 -20.96 11.39
C LYS A 245 8.74 -20.88 11.31
N SER A 246 9.26 -20.66 10.11
CA SER A 246 10.68 -20.82 9.81
C SER A 246 11.19 -19.74 8.88
N LEU A 247 12.50 -19.47 8.96
CA LEU A 247 13.18 -18.56 8.04
C LEU A 247 12.96 -18.94 6.57
N LYS A 248 12.91 -20.25 6.25
CA LYS A 248 12.65 -20.72 4.89
C LYS A 248 11.24 -20.35 4.42
N GLU A 249 10.24 -20.46 5.29
CA GLU A 249 8.88 -20.00 4.99
C GLU A 249 8.84 -18.47 4.81
N SER A 250 9.60 -17.71 5.60
CA SER A 250 9.72 -16.26 5.45
C SER A 250 10.34 -15.90 4.09
N GLN A 251 11.39 -16.61 3.66
CA GLN A 251 12.02 -16.43 2.35
C GLN A 251 11.02 -16.72 1.22
N ILE A 252 10.28 -17.83 1.30
CA ILE A 252 9.24 -18.17 0.32
C ILE A 252 8.15 -17.08 0.29
N ALA A 253 7.76 -16.53 1.45
CA ALA A 253 6.82 -15.42 1.53
C ALA A 253 7.34 -14.16 0.82
N THR A 254 8.63 -13.82 0.99
CA THR A 254 9.27 -12.69 0.30
C THR A 254 9.26 -12.86 -1.22
N PHE A 255 9.62 -14.05 -1.73
CA PHE A 255 9.56 -14.34 -3.18
C PHE A 255 8.12 -14.32 -3.72
N SER A 256 7.18 -14.91 -2.97
CA SER A 256 5.76 -14.91 -3.34
C SER A 256 5.17 -13.50 -3.36
N CYS A 257 5.54 -12.66 -2.39
CA CYS A 257 5.21 -11.24 -2.36
C CYS A 257 5.72 -10.52 -3.61
N PHE A 258 6.98 -10.72 -4.01
CA PHE A 258 7.53 -10.13 -5.24
C PHE A 258 6.70 -10.47 -6.49
N PHE A 259 6.30 -11.73 -6.67
CA PHE A 259 5.49 -12.12 -7.82
C PHE A 259 4.10 -11.47 -7.80
N LEU A 260 3.41 -11.50 -6.65
CA LEU A 260 2.10 -10.86 -6.49
C LEU A 260 2.17 -9.35 -6.73
N GLN A 261 3.22 -8.72 -6.20
CA GLN A 261 3.51 -7.30 -6.35
C GLN A 261 3.78 -6.92 -7.81
N THR A 262 4.56 -7.74 -8.52
CA THR A 262 4.88 -7.52 -9.94
C THR A 262 3.62 -7.63 -10.80
N ILE A 263 2.75 -8.61 -10.52
CA ILE A 263 1.46 -8.75 -11.21
C ILE A 263 0.61 -7.49 -11.04
N LEU A 264 0.44 -7.02 -9.79
CA LEU A 264 -0.33 -5.81 -9.53
C LEU A 264 0.32 -4.57 -10.18
N SER A 265 1.64 -4.44 -10.11
CA SER A 265 2.38 -3.33 -10.74
C SER A 265 2.16 -3.29 -12.25
N ILE A 266 2.25 -4.43 -12.94
CA ILE A 266 2.02 -4.53 -14.39
C ILE A 266 0.58 -4.15 -14.72
N LEU A 267 -0.41 -4.63 -13.96
CA LEU A 267 -1.81 -4.25 -14.15
C LEU A 267 -2.04 -2.75 -13.98
N LEU A 268 -1.41 -2.12 -12.98
CA LEU A 268 -1.51 -0.67 -12.77
C LEU A 268 -0.79 0.13 -13.86
N CYS A 269 0.37 -0.32 -14.34
CA CYS A 269 1.05 0.33 -15.46
C CYS A 269 0.19 0.23 -16.73
N PHE A 270 -0.33 -0.97 -17.01
CA PHE A 270 -1.18 -1.23 -18.16
C PHE A 270 -2.49 -0.44 -18.10
N SER A 271 -3.12 -0.30 -16.93
CA SER A 271 -4.33 0.52 -16.79
C SER A 271 -4.08 1.98 -17.17
N GLY A 272 -2.91 2.55 -16.86
CA GLY A 272 -2.53 3.90 -17.32
C GLY A 272 -2.52 4.04 -18.85
N ILE A 273 -1.98 3.03 -19.55
CA ILE A 273 -1.95 2.99 -21.01
C ILE A 273 -3.35 2.80 -21.60
N VAL A 274 -4.17 1.96 -20.98
CA VAL A 274 -5.58 1.76 -21.37
C VAL A 274 -6.38 3.05 -21.22
N ILE A 275 -6.19 3.78 -20.11
CA ILE A 275 -6.84 5.06 -19.88
C ILE A 275 -6.38 6.08 -20.92
N TYR A 276 -5.08 6.12 -21.23
CA TYR A 276 -4.54 6.98 -22.28
C TYR A 276 -5.20 6.67 -23.62
N ALA A 277 -5.34 5.41 -24.00
CA ALA A 277 -5.99 5.04 -25.25
C ALA A 277 -7.45 5.52 -25.32
N ASN A 278 -8.21 5.36 -24.23
CA ASN A 278 -9.60 5.81 -24.12
C ASN A 278 -9.76 7.33 -24.14
N LEU A 279 -8.83 8.07 -23.52
CA LEU A 279 -8.93 9.52 -23.34
C LEU A 279 -8.03 10.32 -24.31
N SER A 280 -7.31 9.64 -25.21
CA SER A 280 -6.33 10.26 -26.13
C SER A 280 -6.92 11.38 -27.00
N ALA A 281 -8.20 11.28 -27.36
CA ALA A 281 -8.90 12.30 -28.13
C ALA A 281 -9.41 13.50 -27.30
N CYS A 282 -9.47 13.35 -25.97
CA CYS A 282 -10.03 14.35 -25.06
C CYS A 282 -9.33 14.29 -23.70
N ASP A 283 -8.16 14.93 -23.61
CA ASP A 283 -7.39 14.95 -22.37
C ASP A 283 -8.17 15.68 -21.24
N PRO A 284 -8.41 15.02 -20.10
CA PRO A 284 -9.22 15.58 -19.02
C PRO A 284 -8.52 16.71 -18.26
N ILE A 285 -7.18 16.77 -18.25
CA ILE A 285 -6.42 17.83 -17.56
C ILE A 285 -6.45 19.11 -18.39
N LEU A 286 -6.31 19.00 -19.71
CA LEU A 286 -6.37 20.18 -20.60
C LEU A 286 -7.75 20.83 -20.62
N ARG A 287 -8.80 20.10 -20.24
CA ARG A 287 -10.18 20.58 -20.12
C ARG A 287 -10.63 20.70 -18.66
N SER A 288 -9.71 21.07 -17.77
CA SER A 288 -9.99 21.17 -16.33
C SER A 288 -11.21 22.03 -15.98
N ASP A 289 -11.53 23.04 -16.80
CA ASP A 289 -12.68 23.91 -16.60
C ASP A 289 -14.02 23.18 -16.74
N GLU A 290 -14.06 22.09 -17.53
CA GLU A 290 -15.25 21.28 -17.75
C GLU A 290 -15.25 20.00 -16.89
N THR A 291 -14.07 19.39 -16.70
CA THR A 291 -13.92 18.10 -16.02
C THR A 291 -13.69 18.25 -14.51
N ASN A 292 -13.27 19.42 -14.04
CA ASN A 292 -12.84 19.70 -12.67
C ASN A 292 -11.67 18.80 -12.20
N ILE A 293 -10.83 18.37 -13.14
CA ILE A 293 -9.63 17.55 -12.90
C ILE A 293 -8.40 18.44 -12.98
N HIS A 294 -7.73 18.64 -11.85
CA HIS A 294 -6.55 19.51 -11.75
C HIS A 294 -5.26 18.74 -11.47
N LYS A 295 -5.36 17.48 -11.02
CA LYS A 295 -4.22 16.65 -10.65
C LYS A 295 -4.22 15.31 -11.37
N ALA A 296 -3.04 14.78 -11.63
CA ALA A 296 -2.85 13.54 -12.38
C ALA A 296 -3.43 12.29 -11.71
N ASP A 297 -3.39 12.24 -10.37
CA ASP A 297 -3.95 11.16 -9.55
C ASP A 297 -5.49 11.08 -9.59
N GLN A 298 -6.17 12.10 -10.12
CA GLN A 298 -7.61 12.11 -10.33
C GLN A 298 -8.04 11.51 -11.68
N ILE A 299 -7.10 11.25 -12.61
CA ILE A 299 -7.41 10.74 -13.96
C ILE A 299 -8.05 9.34 -13.89
N LEU A 300 -7.50 8.44 -13.08
CA LEU A 300 -8.03 7.09 -12.94
C LEU A 300 -9.45 7.07 -12.34
N PRO A 301 -9.73 7.75 -11.21
CA PRO A 301 -11.09 7.93 -10.70
C PRO A 301 -12.05 8.54 -11.73
N TYR A 302 -11.60 9.54 -12.50
CA TYR A 302 -12.40 10.15 -13.57
C TYR A 302 -12.76 9.12 -14.65
N PHE A 303 -11.78 8.36 -15.14
CA PHE A 303 -12.02 7.29 -16.11
C PHE A 303 -13.01 6.24 -15.59
N VAL A 304 -12.90 5.87 -14.31
CA VAL A 304 -13.84 4.93 -13.70
C VAL A 304 -15.27 5.47 -13.74
N MET A 305 -15.47 6.75 -13.44
CA MET A 305 -16.81 7.34 -13.45
C MET A 305 -17.39 7.57 -14.84
N THR A 306 -16.56 7.77 -15.86
CA THR A 306 -17.03 7.94 -17.24
C THR A 306 -17.25 6.62 -17.95
N SER A 307 -16.38 5.63 -17.71
CA SER A 307 -16.41 4.36 -18.42
C SER A 307 -17.18 3.28 -17.67
N LEU A 308 -16.94 3.09 -16.36
CA LEU A 308 -17.43 1.90 -15.64
C LEU A 308 -18.87 2.05 -15.09
N THR A 309 -19.46 3.23 -15.12
CA THR A 309 -20.80 3.50 -14.55
C THR A 309 -21.95 2.80 -15.28
N MET A 310 -21.74 2.39 -16.52
CA MET A 310 -22.68 1.54 -17.27
C MET A 310 -22.90 0.15 -16.61
N PHE A 311 -21.97 -0.30 -15.77
CA PHE A 311 -22.02 -1.58 -15.07
C PHE A 311 -22.09 -1.34 -13.56
N PRO A 312 -23.30 -1.39 -12.98
CA PRO A 312 -23.47 -1.14 -11.55
C PRO A 312 -22.59 -2.06 -10.69
N GLY A 313 -21.85 -1.48 -9.76
CA GLY A 313 -20.95 -2.19 -8.85
C GLY A 313 -19.47 -2.12 -9.21
N LEU A 314 -19.09 -1.88 -10.48
CA LEU A 314 -17.68 -1.78 -10.86
C LEU A 314 -17.00 -0.52 -10.31
N PRO A 315 -17.63 0.68 -10.34
CA PRO A 315 -17.13 1.83 -9.59
C PRO A 315 -16.98 1.56 -8.09
N GLY A 316 -17.94 0.84 -7.48
CA GLY A 316 -17.87 0.39 -6.09
C GLY A 316 -16.66 -0.49 -5.79
N LEU A 317 -16.37 -1.45 -6.68
CA LEU A 317 -15.19 -2.32 -6.59
C LEU A 317 -13.88 -1.53 -6.72
N PHE A 318 -13.82 -0.54 -7.61
CA PHE A 318 -12.67 0.34 -7.74
C PHE A 318 -12.41 1.12 -6.45
N VAL A 319 -13.43 1.78 -5.90
CA VAL A 319 -13.32 2.52 -4.63
C VAL A 319 -12.92 1.56 -3.51
N ALA A 320 -13.47 0.35 -3.46
CA ALA A 320 -13.04 -0.68 -2.53
C ALA A 320 -11.54 -1.00 -2.69
N GLY A 321 -11.02 -1.18 -3.92
CA GLY A 321 -9.60 -1.41 -4.16
C GLY A 321 -8.68 -0.30 -3.64
N VAL A 322 -9.03 0.97 -3.89
CA VAL A 322 -8.25 2.12 -3.40
C VAL A 322 -8.28 2.19 -1.87
N PHE A 323 -9.43 1.93 -1.25
CA PHE A 323 -9.57 1.93 0.20
C PHE A 323 -8.84 0.74 0.84
N SER A 324 -8.89 -0.44 0.22
CA SER A 324 -8.15 -1.63 0.64
C SER A 324 -6.64 -1.36 0.74
N ALA A 325 -6.06 -0.69 -0.25
CA ALA A 325 -4.64 -0.30 -0.24
C ALA A 325 -4.28 0.62 0.96
N SER A 326 -5.19 1.53 1.30
CA SER A 326 -4.99 2.47 2.42
C SER A 326 -5.17 1.80 3.77
N LEU A 327 -6.25 1.03 3.93
CA LEU A 327 -6.57 0.32 5.17
C LEU A 327 -5.47 -0.67 5.55
N SER A 328 -4.91 -1.40 4.56
CA SER A 328 -3.80 -2.30 4.82
C SER A 328 -2.56 -1.55 5.30
N SER A 329 -2.17 -0.47 4.61
CA SER A 329 -0.99 0.31 4.97
C SER A 329 -1.09 0.93 6.37
N VAL A 330 -2.23 1.56 6.69
CA VAL A 330 -2.43 2.25 7.98
C VAL A 330 -2.56 1.25 9.13
N SER A 331 -3.26 0.13 8.94
CA SER A 331 -3.38 -0.90 9.98
C SER A 331 -2.04 -1.54 10.30
N SER A 332 -1.22 -1.77 9.28
CA SER A 332 0.15 -2.26 9.41
C SER A 332 0.98 -1.37 10.31
N ALA A 333 0.99 -0.06 10.03
CA ALA A 333 1.79 0.89 10.78
C ALA A 333 1.32 1.03 12.22
N ILE A 334 0.00 1.09 12.45
CA ILE A 334 -0.56 1.11 13.81
C ILE A 334 -0.07 -0.12 14.58
N ASN A 335 -0.13 -1.31 13.97
CA ASN A 335 0.31 -2.54 14.61
C ASN A 335 1.82 -2.56 14.89
N SER A 336 2.65 -2.14 13.93
CA SER A 336 4.12 -2.15 14.09
C SER A 336 4.63 -1.11 15.08
N LEU A 337 4.09 0.10 15.06
CA LEU A 337 4.42 1.13 16.04
C LEU A 337 3.94 0.76 17.44
N THR A 338 2.77 0.13 17.54
CA THR A 338 2.30 -0.41 18.81
C THR A 338 3.25 -1.50 19.30
N ALA A 339 3.67 -2.42 18.44
CA ALA A 339 4.61 -3.48 18.80
C ALA A 339 5.92 -2.91 19.36
N VAL A 340 6.48 -1.89 18.70
CA VAL A 340 7.75 -1.28 19.12
C VAL A 340 7.62 -0.47 20.39
N THR A 341 6.58 0.35 20.51
CA THR A 341 6.36 1.08 21.77
C THR A 341 6.18 0.13 22.95
N VAL A 342 5.51 -0.99 22.73
CA VAL A 342 5.23 -1.95 23.80
C VAL A 342 6.45 -2.83 24.12
N GLU A 343 7.14 -3.38 23.12
CA GLU A 343 8.28 -4.31 23.31
C GLU A 343 9.62 -3.59 23.56
N ASP A 344 9.87 -2.45 22.91
CA ASP A 344 11.18 -1.78 22.99
C ASP A 344 11.21 -0.70 24.08
N PHE A 345 10.08 -0.03 24.36
CA PHE A 345 10.03 1.06 25.32
C PHE A 345 9.35 0.66 26.64
N LEU A 346 8.12 0.12 26.57
CA LEU A 346 7.37 -0.19 27.80
C LEU A 346 7.85 -1.49 28.47
N HIS A 347 8.23 -2.50 27.70
CA HIS A 347 8.65 -3.78 28.27
C HIS A 347 9.92 -3.70 29.12
N PRO A 348 11.01 -3.05 28.68
CA PRO A 348 12.22 -2.94 29.47
C PRO A 348 12.04 -2.06 30.72
N LEU A 349 11.17 -1.04 30.65
CA LEU A 349 10.99 -0.08 31.74
C LEU A 349 10.00 -0.56 32.81
N TYR A 350 8.93 -1.27 32.43
CA TYR A 350 7.77 -1.44 33.30
C TYR A 350 7.13 -2.84 33.31
N PHE A 351 7.24 -3.66 32.25
CA PHE A 351 6.43 -4.90 32.18
C PHE A 351 6.88 -6.08 33.05
N HIS A 352 8.08 -6.07 33.62
CA HIS A 352 8.44 -7.06 34.65
C HIS A 352 7.51 -7.01 35.89
N LYS A 353 6.73 -5.92 36.05
CA LYS A 353 5.83 -5.70 37.19
C LYS A 353 4.34 -5.91 36.88
N PHE A 354 3.94 -6.13 35.63
CA PHE A 354 2.52 -6.11 35.23
C PHE A 354 2.01 -7.49 34.77
N SER A 355 0.74 -7.77 35.07
CA SER A 355 0.02 -8.95 34.56
C SER A 355 -0.25 -8.83 33.06
N GLU A 356 -0.28 -9.96 32.33
CA GLU A 356 -0.58 -10.03 30.89
C GLU A 356 -1.86 -9.26 30.47
N LYS A 357 -2.86 -9.17 31.37
CA LYS A 357 -4.07 -8.39 31.14
C LYS A 357 -3.78 -6.90 30.94
N TRP A 358 -2.92 -6.34 31.79
CA TRP A 358 -2.53 -4.93 31.72
C TRP A 358 -1.69 -4.65 30.49
N ILE A 359 -0.76 -5.56 30.16
CA ILE A 359 0.04 -5.46 28.93
C ILE A 359 -0.89 -5.35 27.71
N THR A 360 -1.89 -6.25 27.61
CA THR A 360 -2.88 -6.22 26.53
C THR A 360 -3.70 -4.93 26.49
N ILE A 361 -4.04 -4.36 27.64
CA ILE A 361 -4.76 -3.07 27.72
C ILE A 361 -3.86 -1.93 27.20
N PHE A 362 -2.60 -1.88 27.63
CA PHE A 362 -1.64 -0.87 27.16
C PHE A 362 -1.44 -0.96 25.65
N THR A 363 -1.24 -2.16 25.11
CA THR A 363 -1.16 -2.40 23.65
C THR A 363 -2.35 -1.80 22.91
N LYS A 364 -3.58 -2.00 23.40
CA LYS A 364 -4.79 -1.46 22.76
C LYS A 364 -4.90 0.05 22.88
N ILE A 365 -4.53 0.62 24.03
CA ILE A 365 -4.53 2.07 24.23
C ILE A 365 -3.52 2.73 23.29
N THR A 366 -2.32 2.16 23.17
CA THR A 366 -1.28 2.64 22.27
C THR A 366 -1.73 2.58 20.82
N ALA A 367 -2.32 1.45 20.37
CA ALA A 367 -2.87 1.33 19.01
C ALA A 367 -3.96 2.38 18.72
N LEU A 368 -4.90 2.56 19.64
CA LEU A 368 -5.95 3.58 19.53
C LEU A 368 -5.35 4.99 19.44
N SER A 369 -4.33 5.28 20.25
CA SER A 369 -3.65 6.58 20.27
C SER A 369 -2.99 6.88 18.92
N TYR A 370 -2.29 5.91 18.32
CA TYR A 370 -1.68 6.09 17.00
C TYR A 370 -2.72 6.31 15.92
N GLY A 371 -3.86 5.61 15.97
CA GLY A 371 -4.98 5.86 15.06
C GLY A 371 -5.50 7.30 15.11
N ILE A 372 -5.69 7.84 16.32
CA ILE A 372 -6.13 9.24 16.53
C ILE A 372 -5.07 10.23 16.02
N ILE A 373 -3.79 9.98 16.35
CA ILE A 373 -2.68 10.83 15.89
C ILE A 373 -2.58 10.81 14.36
N CYS A 374 -2.79 9.67 13.71
CA CYS A 374 -2.76 9.56 12.25
C CYS A 374 -3.84 10.43 11.58
N ILE A 375 -5.08 10.40 12.11
CA ILE A 375 -6.16 11.27 11.65
C ILE A 375 -5.78 12.75 11.84
N PHE A 376 -5.24 13.12 13.01
CA PHE A 376 -4.82 14.49 13.29
C PHE A 376 -3.69 14.97 12.37
N LEU A 377 -2.66 14.15 12.15
CA LEU A 377 -1.56 14.47 11.23
C LEU A 377 -2.04 14.66 9.79
N THR A 378 -3.09 13.95 9.37
CA THR A 378 -3.71 14.12 8.04
C THR A 378 -4.22 15.54 7.84
N PHE A 379 -4.74 16.20 8.89
CA PHE A 379 -5.13 17.61 8.83
C PHE A 379 -3.96 18.53 8.56
N ILE A 380 -2.83 18.28 9.20
CA ILE A 380 -1.62 19.09 9.05
C ILE A 380 -1.07 18.94 7.63
N VAL A 381 -1.01 17.71 7.11
CA VAL A 381 -0.53 17.42 5.75
C VAL A 381 -1.38 18.14 4.70
N ASP A 382 -2.71 18.16 4.86
CA ASP A 382 -3.62 18.81 3.91
C ASP A 382 -3.42 20.34 3.78
N GLN A 383 -3.06 21.00 4.89
CA GLN A 383 -2.86 22.45 4.92
C GLN A 383 -1.51 22.87 4.33
N GLY A 384 -0.54 21.96 4.27
CA GLY A 384 0.78 22.24 3.74
C GLY A 384 0.92 21.81 2.30
N GLY A 385 0.70 22.73 1.35
CA GLY A 385 0.97 22.49 -0.08
C GLY A 385 2.40 22.01 -0.41
N GLY A 386 3.35 22.09 0.54
CA GLY A 386 4.69 21.49 0.46
C GLY A 386 5.00 20.39 1.49
N ILE A 387 4.09 20.09 2.43
CA ILE A 387 4.30 19.06 3.47
C ILE A 387 4.34 17.67 2.86
N LEU A 388 3.57 17.41 1.80
CA LEU A 388 3.60 16.14 1.08
C LEU A 388 5.01 15.82 0.54
N THR A 389 5.59 16.77 -0.20
CA THR A 389 6.95 16.65 -0.73
C THR A 389 7.96 16.52 0.42
N PHE A 390 7.79 17.28 1.50
CA PHE A 390 8.64 17.21 2.68
C PHE A 390 8.60 15.84 3.37
N VAL A 391 7.44 15.22 3.53
CA VAL A 391 7.33 13.90 4.17
C VAL A 391 7.83 12.79 3.24
N LEU A 392 7.63 12.90 1.92
CA LEU A 392 8.25 11.99 0.95
C LEU A 392 9.78 12.13 0.98
N MET A 393 10.30 13.34 1.14
CA MET A 393 11.73 13.58 1.36
C MET A 393 12.19 12.96 2.69
N LEU A 394 11.47 13.15 3.79
CA LEU A 394 11.79 12.55 5.09
C LEU A 394 11.85 11.03 5.03
N PHE A 395 10.92 10.38 4.32
CA PHE A 395 10.95 8.94 4.14
C PHE A 395 12.24 8.47 3.46
N ASN A 396 12.66 9.15 2.40
CA ASN A 396 13.91 8.81 1.70
C ASN A 396 15.17 9.15 2.52
N VAL A 397 15.20 10.31 3.18
CA VAL A 397 16.31 10.77 4.02
C VAL A 397 16.54 9.87 5.22
N THR A 398 15.50 9.20 5.73
CA THR A 398 15.60 8.29 6.88
C THR A 398 15.79 6.84 6.45
N GLY A 399 15.15 6.42 5.36
CA GLY A 399 15.28 5.08 4.80
C GLY A 399 16.71 4.78 4.34
N GLY A 400 17.39 5.73 3.69
CA GLY A 400 18.76 5.56 3.20
C GLY A 400 19.79 5.26 4.30
N PRO A 401 19.95 6.11 5.34
CA PRO A 401 20.87 5.87 6.45
C PRO A 401 20.53 4.61 7.25
N THR A 402 19.23 4.34 7.45
CA THR A 402 18.76 3.12 8.12
C THR A 402 19.21 1.88 7.34
N LEU A 403 19.02 1.88 6.01
CA LEU A 403 19.52 0.83 5.13
C LEU A 403 21.05 0.71 5.18
N GLY A 404 21.76 1.85 5.18
CA GLY A 404 23.23 1.89 5.29
C GLY A 404 23.75 1.27 6.59
N LEU A 405 23.14 1.63 7.72
CA LEU A 405 23.45 1.05 9.03
C LEU A 405 23.19 -0.46 9.03
N PHE A 406 22.06 -0.90 8.47
CA PHE A 406 21.73 -2.31 8.41
C PHE A 406 22.65 -3.11 7.49
N ALA A 407 23.00 -2.56 6.32
CA ALA A 407 23.98 -3.17 5.43
C ALA A 407 25.35 -3.29 6.13
N TRP A 408 25.74 -2.26 6.88
CA TRP A 408 26.98 -2.30 7.66
C TRP A 408 26.93 -3.38 8.76
N VAL A 409 25.83 -3.49 9.52
CA VAL A 409 25.66 -4.54 10.54
C VAL A 409 25.71 -5.94 9.90
N CYS A 410 25.02 -6.15 8.78
CA CYS A 410 25.04 -7.44 8.07
C CYS A 410 26.44 -7.82 7.57
N CYS A 411 27.24 -6.85 7.13
CA CYS A 411 28.60 -7.08 6.64
C CYS A 411 29.65 -7.23 7.76
N SER A 412 29.43 -6.57 8.91
CA SER A 412 30.36 -6.56 10.05
C SER A 412 30.13 -7.73 11.01
N GLU A 413 28.88 -8.09 11.26
CA GLU A 413 28.51 -9.31 11.95
C GLU A 413 28.48 -10.47 10.94
N GLY A 414 29.64 -11.06 10.63
CA GLY A 414 29.69 -12.34 9.92
C GLY A 414 28.81 -13.40 10.60
N PRO A 415 28.43 -14.49 9.91
CA PRO A 415 27.46 -15.47 10.41
C PRO A 415 27.88 -15.97 11.80
N ARG A 416 27.19 -15.51 12.84
CA ARG A 416 27.43 -16.01 14.21
C ARG A 416 27.19 -17.53 14.20
N PRO A 417 28.10 -18.33 14.77
CA PRO A 417 27.95 -19.79 14.80
C PRO A 417 26.59 -20.15 15.39
N LYS A 418 25.94 -21.17 14.81
CA LYS A 418 24.75 -21.77 15.40
C LYS A 418 25.19 -22.46 16.70
N GLU A 419 24.85 -21.89 17.84
CA GLU A 419 24.79 -22.64 19.11
C GLU A 419 23.49 -23.45 19.19
#